data_AF-A0A2T0LW06-F1
#
_entry.id   AF-A0A2T0LW06-F1
#
_cell.length_a   1.000
_cell.length_b   1.000
_cell.length_c   1.000
_cell.angle_alpha   90.00
_cell.angle_beta   90.00
_cell.angle_gamma   90.00
#
_symmetry.space_group_name_H-M   'P 1'
#
loop_
_entity.id
_entity.type
_entity.pdbx_description
1 polymer ?
#
loop_
_entity_poly.entity_id
_entity_poly.type
_entity_poly.pdbx_seq_one_letter_code
_entity_poly.pdbx_strand_id
1 'polypeptide(L)' 'MHRESDRHSPREDDELKSELQGMLKGNRPSRAEEWRDPEPPADDDPAVPPIDEHQDESEKG' A
#
# COMPACT_ATOMS: atom_id res chain seq x y z
N MET A 1 27.02 16.91 -22.80
CA MET A 1 26.08 16.62 -21.70
C MET A 1 26.38 15.19 -21.24
N HIS A 2 26.93 15.00 -20.04
CA HIS A 2 27.06 13.66 -19.46
C HIS A 2 25.71 13.26 -18.87
N ARG A 3 25.23 12.06 -19.19
CA ARG A 3 24.03 11.50 -18.54
C ARG A 3 24.49 10.69 -17.35
N GLU A 4 23.78 10.82 -16.25
CA GLU A 4 23.97 10.02 -15.03
C GLU A 4 23.89 8.50 -15.24
N SER A 5 23.32 8.06 -16.37
CA SER A 5 23.29 6.67 -16.84
C SER A 5 24.65 6.13 -17.32
N ASP A 6 25.69 6.95 -17.48
CA ASP A 6 27.03 6.48 -17.92
C ASP A 6 27.78 5.70 -16.82
N ARG A 7 27.24 5.59 -15.60
CA ARG A 7 27.92 5.00 -14.44
C ARG A 7 27.87 3.46 -14.41
N HIS A 8 26.84 2.87 -15.00
CA HIS A 8 26.58 1.43 -14.96
C HIS A 8 26.20 0.94 -16.36
N SER A 9 26.49 -0.34 -16.63
CA SER A 9 26.01 -0.97 -17.86
C SER A 9 24.51 -1.28 -17.76
N PRO A 10 23.76 -1.39 -18.88
CA PRO A 10 22.32 -1.69 -18.85
C PRO A 10 21.96 -2.96 -18.06
N ARG A 11 22.87 -3.95 -18.03
CA ARG A 11 22.68 -5.18 -17.26
C ARG A 11 22.78 -4.97 -15.76
N GLU A 12 23.74 -4.16 -15.31
CA GLU A 12 23.90 -3.83 -13.89
C GLU A 12 22.73 -2.98 -13.40
N ASP A 13 22.23 -2.06 -14.24
CA ASP A 13 21.03 -1.28 -13.94
C ASP A 13 19.78 -2.18 -13.77
N ASP A 14 19.61 -3.18 -14.64
CA ASP A 14 18.51 -4.13 -14.55
C ASP A 14 18.59 -4.98 -13.26
N GLU A 15 19.80 -5.37 -12.84
CA GLU A 15 20.03 -6.11 -11.59
C GLU A 15 19.70 -5.25 -10.36
N LEU A 16 20.24 -4.03 -10.28
CA LEU A 16 19.96 -3.08 -9.19
C LEU A 16 18.47 -2.74 -9.08
N LYS A 17 17.79 -2.59 -10.23
CA LYS A 17 16.35 -2.37 -10.27
C LYS A 17 15.58 -3.57 -9.73
N SER A 18 15.99 -4.79 -10.06
CA SER A 18 15.38 -6.02 -9.56
C SER A 18 15.55 -6.16 -8.05
N GLU A 19 16.73 -5.87 -7.51
CA GLU A 19 16.98 -5.86 -6.06
C GLU A 19 16.08 -4.87 -5.33
N LEU A 20 16.04 -3.62 -5.81
CA LEU A 20 15.22 -2.56 -5.23
C LEU A 20 13.72 -2.89 -5.32
N GLN A 21 13.28 -3.47 -6.43
CA GLN A 21 11.90 -3.91 -6.60
C GLN A 21 11.55 -5.07 -5.64
N GLY A 22 12.47 -6.00 -5.41
CA GLY A 22 12.31 -7.08 -4.43
C GLY A 22 12.13 -6.54 -3.00
N MET A 23 12.92 -5.53 -2.62
CA MET A 23 12.79 -4.86 -1.32
C MET A 23 11.46 -4.11 -1.17
N LEU A 24 11.03 -3.39 -2.21
CA LEU A 24 9.79 -2.61 -2.18
C LEU A 24 8.52 -3.47 -2.21
N LYS A 25 8.56 -4.62 -2.88
CA LYS A 25 7.40 -5.50 -3.05
C LYS A 25 7.33 -6.62 -1.99
N GLY A 26 8.26 -6.63 -1.05
CA GLY A 26 8.30 -7.59 0.06
C GLY A 26 7.09 -7.46 0.99
N ASN A 27 6.14 -8.38 0.82
CA ASN A 27 5.06 -8.76 1.75
C ASN A 27 4.17 -7.63 2.31
N ARG A 28 3.91 -6.58 1.52
CA ARG A 28 2.91 -5.54 1.82
C ARG A 28 1.98 -5.38 0.62
N PRO A 29 0.71 -4.94 0.82
CA PRO A 29 -0.15 -4.54 -0.28
C PRO A 29 0.62 -3.58 -1.18
N SER A 30 0.39 -3.65 -2.49
CA SER A 30 1.05 -2.70 -3.39
C SER A 30 0.68 -1.28 -2.95
N ARG A 31 1.58 -0.30 -3.15
CA ARG A 31 1.23 1.12 -2.87
C ARG A 31 -0.07 1.56 -3.57
N ALA A 32 -0.44 0.87 -4.66
CA ALA A 32 -1.68 1.05 -5.39
C ALA A 32 -2.92 0.38 -4.75
N GLU A 33 -2.76 -0.42 -3.72
CA GLU A 33 -3.83 -1.02 -2.90
C GLU A 33 -3.91 -0.38 -1.51
N GLU A 34 -2.81 0.21 -1.02
CA GLU A 34 -2.73 0.91 0.28
C GLU A 34 -3.76 2.04 0.42
N TRP A 35 -4.09 2.77 -0.65
CA TRP A 35 -5.10 3.84 -0.58
C TRP A 35 -6.52 3.35 -0.27
N ARG A 36 -6.78 2.04 -0.40
CA ARG A 36 -8.07 1.43 -0.04
C ARG A 36 -8.10 0.91 1.39
N ASP A 37 -6.95 0.80 2.04
CA ASP A 37 -6.87 0.30 3.41
C ASP A 37 -7.27 1.44 4.37
N PRO A 38 -8.25 1.25 5.26
CA PRO A 38 -8.57 2.28 6.25
C PRO A 38 -7.36 2.54 7.16
N GLU A 39 -7.09 3.81 7.43
CA GLU A 39 -6.09 4.18 8.43
C GLU A 39 -6.51 3.68 9.82
N PRO A 40 -5.56 3.22 10.66
CA PRO A 40 -5.87 2.84 12.04
C PRO A 40 -6.29 4.05 12.88
N PRO A 41 -7.09 3.87 13.94
CA PRO A 41 -7.50 4.95 14.82
C PRO A 41 -6.28 5.59 15.52
N ALA A 42 -6.31 6.91 15.66
CA ALA A 42 -5.34 7.67 16.43
C ALA A 42 -5.55 7.50 17.94
N ASP A 43 -4.54 7.83 18.74
CA ASP A 43 -4.59 7.69 20.20
C ASP A 43 -5.65 8.60 20.86
N ASP A 44 -6.03 9.70 20.22
CA ASP A 44 -7.03 10.66 20.66
C ASP A 44 -8.41 10.47 20.01
N ASP A 45 -8.56 9.48 19.13
CA ASP A 45 -9.84 9.21 18.50
C ASP A 45 -10.89 8.75 19.53
N PRO A 46 -12.13 9.26 19.45
CA PRO A 46 -13.21 8.75 20.28
C PRO A 46 -13.48 7.29 19.94
N ALA A 47 -13.87 6.49 20.94
CA ALA A 47 -14.26 5.09 20.71
C ALA A 47 -15.46 5.02 19.75
N VAL A 48 -15.22 4.57 18.52
CA VAL A 48 -16.26 4.37 17.51
C VAL A 48 -16.83 2.96 17.69
N PRO A 49 -18.15 2.79 17.89
CA PRO A 49 -18.77 1.47 17.91
C PRO A 49 -18.61 0.80 16.53
N PRO A 50 -18.45 -0.54 16.48
CA PRO A 50 -18.37 -1.25 15.21
C PRO A 50 -19.63 -0.96 14.38
N ILE A 51 -19.44 -0.79 13.07
CA ILE A 51 -20.54 -0.63 12.12
C ILE A 51 -21.26 -1.99 12.11
N ASP A 52 -22.40 -2.09 12.80
CA ASP A 52 -23.22 -3.29 12.84
C ASP A 52 -23.86 -3.49 11.46
N GLU A 53 -23.32 -4.41 10.65
CA GLU A 53 -23.78 -4.68 9.27
C GLU A 53 -25.14 -5.43 9.20
N HIS A 54 -25.97 -5.41 10.25
CA HIS A 54 -27.19 -6.22 10.32
C HIS A 54 -28.45 -5.51 10.82
N GLN A 55 -28.70 -4.26 10.40
CA GLN A 55 -30.03 -3.64 10.58
C GLN A 55 -30.62 -3.16 9.26
N ASP A 56 -31.04 -4.09 8.41
CA ASP A 56 -31.89 -3.81 7.24
C ASP A 56 -33.03 -4.84 7.03
N GLU A 57 -33.31 -5.73 7.99
CA GLU A 57 -34.28 -6.84 7.81
C GLU A 57 -35.33 -6.93 8.95
N SER A 58 -35.75 -5.81 9.56
CA SER A 58 -36.85 -5.83 10.56
C SER A 58 -38.01 -4.87 10.30
N GLU A 59 -38.01 -4.15 9.17
CA GLU A 59 -39.13 -3.28 8.79
C GLU A 59 -39.87 -3.79 7.54
N LYS A 60 -40.36 -5.04 7.57
CA LYS A 60 -41.43 -5.47 6.66
C LYS A 60 -42.25 -6.65 7.17
N GLY A 61 -43.39 -6.31 7.80
CA GLY A 61 -44.65 -7.06 7.72
C GLY A 61 -44.90 -8.15 8.76
#